data_AF-A0A924A746-F1
#
_entry.id   AF-A0A924A746-F1
#
_cell.length_a   1.000
_cell.length_b   1.000
_cell.length_c   1.000
_cell.angle_alpha   90.00
_cell.angle_beta   90.00
_cell.angle_gamma   90.00
#
_symmetry.space_group_name_H-M   'P 1'
#
loop_
_entity.id
_entity.type
_entity.pdbx_description
1 polymer ?
#
loop_
_entity_poly.entity_id
_entity_poly.type
_entity_poly.pdbx_seq_one_letter_code
_entity_poly.pdbx_strand_id
1 'polypeptide(L)' 'MLKKLLVVMMTASLCSFANADLKFGQKIVGGVEAQKGELPFQVSLQSSSGSHFCGGTLIKPN' A
#
# COMPACT_ATOMS: atom_id res chain seq x y z
N MET A 1 24.52 -24.60 -20.62
CA MET A 1 23.31 -23.75 -20.54
C MET A 1 22.60 -23.86 -19.20
N LEU A 2 22.20 -25.05 -18.74
CA LEU A 2 21.43 -25.26 -17.49
C LEU A 2 22.02 -24.56 -16.23
N LYS A 3 23.36 -24.58 -16.03
CA LYS A 3 24.01 -23.86 -14.92
C LYS A 3 23.78 -22.34 -14.93
N LYS A 4 23.67 -21.70 -16.10
CA LYS A 4 23.37 -20.26 -16.21
C LYS A 4 21.91 -19.97 -15.84
N LEU A 5 20.99 -20.85 -16.24
CA LEU A 5 19.57 -20.74 -15.91
C LEU A 5 19.34 -20.90 -14.40
N LEU A 6 20.02 -21.84 -13.75
CA LEU A 6 19.95 -22.04 -12.30
C LEU A 6 20.37 -20.78 -11.52
N VAL A 7 21.44 -20.11 -11.94
CA VAL A 7 21.91 -18.86 -11.33
C VAL A 7 20.87 -17.75 -11.47
N VAL A 8 20.29 -17.56 -12.66
CA VAL A 8 19.26 -16.52 -12.92
C VAL A 8 18.03 -16.71 -12.02
N MET A 9 17.56 -17.94 -11.83
CA MET A 9 16.43 -18.23 -10.93
C MET A 9 16.76 -17.93 -9.46
N MET A 10 17.98 -18.28 -9.02
CA MET A 10 18.41 -18.04 -7.64
C MET A 10 18.62 -16.55 -7.33
N THR A 11 19.14 -15.77 -8.30
CA THR A 11 19.23 -14.31 -8.18
C THR A 11 17.87 -13.63 -8.20
N ALA A 12 16.93 -14.09 -9.05
CA ALA A 12 15.57 -13.53 -9.09
C ALA A 12 14.80 -13.74 -7.76
N SER A 13 15.02 -14.89 -7.10
CA SER A 13 14.48 -15.15 -5.77
C SER A 13 15.05 -14.18 -4.72
N LEU A 14 16.37 -13.97 -4.69
CA LEU A 14 17.01 -13.03 -3.76
C LEU A 14 16.56 -11.57 -3.97
N CYS A 15 16.35 -11.14 -5.21
CA CYS A 15 15.82 -9.80 -5.53
C CYS A 15 14.38 -9.57 -5.02
N SER A 16 13.65 -10.62 -4.64
CA SER A 16 12.27 -10.50 -4.12
C SER A 16 12.20 -10.25 -2.60
N PHE A 17 13.31 -10.45 -1.87
CA PHE A 17 13.35 -10.27 -0.40
C PHE A 17 13.84 -8.88 0.05
N ALA A 18 14.21 -8.01 -0.89
CA ALA A 18 14.67 -6.65 -0.59
C ALA A 18 13.52 -5.62 -0.43
N ASN A 19 12.36 -6.05 0.10
CA ASN A 19 11.37 -5.12 0.68
C ASN A 19 11.79 -4.75 2.11
N ALA A 20 12.98 -4.17 2.23
CA ALA A 20 13.46 -3.57 3.48
C ALA A 20 12.71 -2.25 3.70
N ASP A 21 11.48 -2.35 4.19
CA ASP A 21 10.62 -1.22 4.53
C ASP A 21 11.12 -0.53 5.82
N LEU A 22 12.30 0.09 5.71
CA LEU A 22 12.88 0.95 6.73
C LEU A 22 12.08 2.26 6.79
N LYS A 23 10.91 2.22 7.44
CA LYS A 23 10.03 3.39 7.63
C LYS A 23 10.60 4.42 8.62
N PHE A 24 11.70 5.04 8.23
CA PHE A 24 12.18 6.29 8.84
C PHE A 24 11.80 7.47 7.93
N GLY A 25 10.86 8.29 8.39
CA GLY A 25 10.32 9.46 7.69
C GLY A 25 9.10 9.14 6.82
N GLN A 26 7.90 9.48 7.29
CA GLN A 26 6.62 9.32 6.58
C GLN A 26 6.47 10.49 5.56
N LYS A 27 6.25 10.24 4.24
CA LYS A 27 6.77 11.11 3.15
C LYS A 27 5.77 11.91 2.29
N ILE A 28 4.52 11.45 2.09
CA ILE A 28 3.45 12.17 1.35
C ILE A 28 2.92 13.32 2.24
N VAL A 29 3.70 14.41 2.24
CA VAL A 29 3.94 15.41 3.31
C VAL A 29 3.88 14.87 4.75
N GLY A 30 4.08 13.55 4.94
CA GLY A 30 3.72 12.82 6.17
C GLY A 30 3.13 11.40 6.02
N GLY A 31 3.07 10.79 4.82
CA GLY A 31 2.39 9.50 4.53
C GLY A 31 3.05 8.57 3.48
N VAL A 32 2.36 7.49 3.10
CA VAL A 32 2.58 6.64 1.89
C VAL A 32 1.20 6.19 1.36
N GLU A 33 1.12 5.56 0.18
CA GLU A 33 -0.13 4.95 -0.28
C GLU A 33 -0.48 3.69 0.54
N ALA A 34 -1.77 3.54 0.85
CA ALA A 34 -2.30 2.41 1.61
C ALA A 34 -2.80 1.30 0.67
N GLN A 35 -2.65 0.05 1.08
CA GLN A 35 -3.17 -1.11 0.33
C GLN A 35 -4.70 -1.11 0.29
N LYS A 36 -5.27 -1.76 -0.72
CA LYS A 36 -6.73 -1.89 -0.86
C LYS A 36 -7.32 -2.61 0.35
N GLY A 37 -8.11 -1.87 1.15
CA GLY A 37 -8.71 -2.40 2.37
C GLY A 37 -7.82 -2.37 3.62
N GLU A 38 -6.64 -1.72 3.56
CA GLU A 38 -5.78 -1.50 4.74
C GLU A 38 -6.48 -0.66 5.81
N LEU A 39 -7.29 0.31 5.39
CA LEU A 39 -8.08 1.20 6.25
C LEU A 39 -9.58 1.04 5.96
N PRO A 40 -10.20 -0.10 6.33
CA PRO A 40 -11.57 -0.45 5.93
C PRO A 40 -12.64 0.46 6.55
N PHE A 41 -12.27 1.21 7.59
CA PHE A 41 -13.11 2.21 8.25
C PHE A 41 -13.03 3.61 7.60
N GLN A 42 -12.10 3.85 6.68
CA GLN A 42 -11.96 5.14 6.00
C GLN A 42 -13.17 5.38 5.08
N VAL A 43 -13.90 6.48 5.30
CA VAL A 43 -15.04 6.86 4.45
C VAL A 43 -14.80 8.16 3.69
N SER A 44 -15.58 8.34 2.62
CA SER A 44 -15.64 9.55 1.80
C SER A 44 -16.97 10.26 2.04
N LEU A 45 -16.94 11.45 2.63
CA LEU A 45 -18.09 12.32 2.75
C LEU A 45 -18.28 13.08 1.42
N GLN A 46 -19.48 12.95 0.85
CA GLN A 46 -19.81 13.47 -0.47
C GLN A 46 -20.94 14.51 -0.39
N SER A 47 -20.87 15.52 -1.25
CA SER A 47 -21.95 16.49 -1.46
C SER A 47 -23.20 15.80 -2.06
N SER A 48 -24.33 16.51 -2.09
CA SER A 48 -25.54 16.07 -2.81
C SER A 48 -25.31 15.84 -4.31
N SER A 49 -24.28 16.46 -4.89
CA SER A 49 -23.83 16.26 -6.27
C SER A 49 -22.82 15.11 -6.45
N GLY A 50 -22.48 14.37 -5.39
CA GLY A 50 -21.54 13.24 -5.43
C GLY A 50 -20.05 13.62 -5.37
N SER A 51 -19.70 14.87 -5.05
CA SER A 51 -18.30 15.30 -4.93
C SER A 51 -17.76 15.03 -3.54
N HIS A 52 -16.60 14.37 -3.43
CA HIS A 52 -15.86 14.28 -2.17
C HIS A 52 -15.52 15.67 -1.62
N PHE A 53 -15.64 15.86 -0.30
CA PHE A 53 -15.21 17.08 0.39
C PHE A 53 -14.50 16.84 1.73
N CYS A 54 -14.70 15.69 2.38
CA CYS A 54 -14.06 15.34 3.66
C CYS A 54 -13.89 13.82 3.81
N GLY A 55 -12.89 13.42 4.60
CA GLY A 55 -12.78 12.04 5.09
C GLY A 55 -13.58 11.81 6.38
N GLY A 56 -13.65 10.56 6.81
CA GLY A 56 -14.21 10.18 8.12
C GLY A 56 -13.90 8.73 8.47
N THR A 57 -14.40 8.29 9.64
CA THR A 57 -14.18 6.93 10.18
C THR A 57 -15.51 6.26 10.52
N LEU A 58 -15.73 5.04 10.03
CA LEU A 58 -16.85 4.19 10.44
C LEU A 58 -16.57 3.58 11.82
N ILE A 59 -17.37 3.94 12.83
CA ILE A 59 -17.15 3.55 14.24
C ILE A 59 -17.99 2.36 14.71
N LYS A 60 -19.15 2.13 14.10
CA LYS A 60 -20.05 1.00 14.36
C LYS A 60 -20.99 0.77 13.17
N PRO A 61 -21.55 -0.44 13.00
CA PRO A 61 -22.80 -0.62 12.27
C PRO A 61 -23.92 0.22 12.91
N ASN A 62 -24.87 0.68 12.09
CA ASN A 62 -25.95 1.58 12.50
C ASN A 62 -26.87 0.94 13.55
#